data_AF-A0A1F8GUP4-F1
#
_entry.id   AF-A0A1F8GUP4-F1
#
_cell.length_a   1.000
_cell.length_b   1.000
_cell.length_c   1.000
_cell.angle_alpha   90.00
_cell.angle_beta   90.00
_cell.angle_gamma   90.00
#
_symmetry.space_group_name_H-M   'P 1'
#
loop_
_entity.id
_entity.type
_entity.pdbx_description
1 polymer ?
#
loop_
_entity_poly.entity_id
_entity_poly.type
_entity_poly.pdbx_seq_one_letter_code
_entity_poly.pdbx_strand_id
1 'polypeptide(L)'
;MEDETQIIQKVQHKSYSIGTCIVIAAIIISGTLMFTVRTKDGGGALSAKAMAKLENAVIPSKGVVLPAVWGDIGKQLIDNGTIDQKKIEALYDQREGLDDEMKQLFSGTGNGALTITKDNADVLLNLLWALGLANKNAILENGPMVDKQYGGDASKFASTGGWTLAAGSPMNHYSKHAMIALTPEQQALVEQISKNIYRPCCGNSVYFPDCNHGMAMLGLLQLMASQGVNETDMYEAALAANSYWFPDTYLTLAQYFNTKKIAWDKIGAKEVLGANFSSGAGFAEIKKQVAPVQQNNGGGGCGV
;
A
#
# COMPACT_ATOMS: atom_id res chain seq x y z
N MET A 1 -31.17 -8.80 -74.95
CA MET A 1 -30.58 -7.76 -75.83
C MET A 1 -31.73 -7.32 -76.71
N GLU A 2 -32.41 -6.29 -76.20
CA GLU A 2 -33.70 -5.66 -76.53
C GLU A 2 -34.03 -4.96 -75.20
N ASP A 3 -34.40 -3.69 -75.04
CA ASP A 3 -34.99 -2.70 -75.94
C ASP A 3 -34.80 -1.32 -75.25
N GLU A 4 -34.68 -0.26 -76.03
CA GLU A 4 -34.66 1.12 -75.54
C GLU A 4 -36.10 1.66 -75.41
N THR A 5 -36.25 2.66 -74.54
CA THR A 5 -37.19 3.81 -74.61
C THR A 5 -38.45 3.83 -73.69
N GLN A 6 -38.47 4.93 -72.90
CA GLN A 6 -39.59 5.63 -72.23
C GLN A 6 -40.10 4.99 -70.92
N ILE A 7 -40.32 5.72 -69.81
CA ILE A 7 -41.20 6.88 -69.65
C ILE A 7 -40.79 7.71 -68.40
N ILE A 8 -40.87 9.03 -68.52
CA ILE A 8 -40.71 10.04 -67.46
C ILE A 8 -41.81 9.90 -66.39
N GLN A 9 -41.46 9.84 -65.10
CA GLN A 9 -42.35 10.33 -64.03
C GLN A 9 -41.62 10.77 -62.73
N LYS A 10 -41.63 12.09 -62.53
CA LYS A 10 -41.65 12.87 -61.27
C LYS A 10 -40.69 12.49 -60.12
N VAL A 11 -39.60 13.26 -60.04
CA VAL A 11 -38.91 13.58 -58.78
C VAL A 11 -39.84 14.38 -57.87
N GLN A 12 -40.28 13.82 -56.74
CA GLN A 12 -40.79 14.60 -55.63
C GLN A 12 -39.62 15.01 -54.73
N HIS A 13 -39.24 16.28 -54.83
CA HIS A 13 -38.36 16.93 -53.85
C HIS A 13 -39.07 16.97 -52.50
N LYS A 14 -38.55 16.23 -51.52
CA LYS A 14 -38.92 16.42 -50.11
C LYS A 14 -38.01 17.52 -49.55
N SER A 15 -38.52 18.74 -49.53
CA SER A 15 -37.87 19.90 -48.93
C SER A 15 -37.73 19.68 -47.42
N TYR A 16 -36.54 19.30 -46.96
CA TYR A 16 -36.22 19.40 -45.55
C TYR A 16 -35.94 20.87 -45.23
N SER A 17 -36.80 21.41 -44.36
CA SER A 17 -36.74 22.79 -43.87
C SER A 17 -35.38 23.11 -43.27
N ILE A 18 -34.82 24.24 -43.70
CA ILE A 18 -33.55 24.83 -43.26
C ILE A 18 -33.56 25.17 -41.74
N GLY A 19 -34.68 24.98 -41.04
CA GLY A 19 -34.82 25.22 -39.60
C GLY A 19 -34.16 24.18 -38.67
N THR A 20 -33.76 23.00 -39.15
CA THR A 20 -33.23 21.94 -38.25
C THR A 20 -31.71 22.02 -38.02
N CYS A 21 -30.97 22.81 -38.81
CA CYS A 21 -29.50 22.93 -38.66
C CYS A 21 -29.03 23.97 -37.63
N ILE A 22 -29.91 24.85 -37.14
CA ILE A 22 -29.50 25.93 -36.21
C ILE A 22 -29.57 25.48 -34.74
N VAL A 23 -30.40 24.49 -34.39
CA VAL A 23 -30.56 24.05 -32.99
C VAL A 23 -29.38 23.17 -32.51
N ILE A 24 -28.72 22.43 -33.42
CA ILE A 24 -27.60 21.55 -33.05
C ILE A 24 -26.29 22.34 -32.88
N ALA A 25 -26.08 23.42 -33.63
CA ALA A 25 -24.87 24.25 -33.50
C ALA A 25 -24.87 25.13 -32.22
N ALA A 26 -26.04 25.55 -31.72
CA ALA A 26 -26.13 26.35 -30.49
C ALA A 26 -25.85 25.54 -29.22
N ILE A 27 -26.06 24.22 -29.24
CA ILE A 27 -25.75 23.33 -28.11
C ILE A 27 -24.24 23.01 -28.06
N ILE A 28 -23.55 22.97 -29.19
CA ILE A 28 -22.11 22.69 -29.23
C ILE A 28 -21.28 23.90 -28.77
N ILE A 29 -21.72 25.14 -29.04
CA ILE A 29 -21.03 26.36 -28.56
C ILE A 29 -21.39 26.70 -27.10
N SER A 30 -22.59 26.32 -26.63
CA SER A 30 -22.95 26.45 -25.21
C SER A 30 -22.30 25.39 -24.32
N GLY A 31 -21.87 24.25 -24.90
CA GLY A 31 -21.18 23.17 -24.20
C GLY A 31 -19.69 23.44 -23.92
N THR A 32 -19.08 24.44 -24.56
CA THR A 32 -17.65 24.74 -24.38
C THR A 32 -17.36 25.84 -23.35
N LEU A 33 -18.39 26.49 -22.79
CA LEU A 33 -18.24 27.62 -21.86
C LEU A 33 -18.81 27.39 -20.44
N MET A 34 -19.28 26.17 -20.12
CA MET A 34 -19.86 25.83 -18.81
C MET A 34 -19.06 24.80 -17.99
N PHE A 35 -17.73 24.79 -18.11
CA PHE A 35 -16.85 24.04 -17.18
C PHE A 35 -15.88 24.90 -16.36
N THR A 36 -16.06 26.22 -16.33
CA THR A 36 -15.44 27.06 -15.32
C THR A 36 -16.47 27.49 -14.27
N VAL A 37 -17.06 26.50 -13.58
CA VAL A 37 -17.57 26.74 -12.23
C VAL A 37 -16.36 26.90 -11.34
N ARG A 38 -15.87 28.14 -11.29
CA ARG A 38 -14.85 28.58 -10.34
C ARG A 38 -15.56 28.72 -9.00
N THR A 39 -15.58 27.63 -8.22
CA THR A 39 -15.97 27.69 -6.82
C THR A 39 -14.95 28.58 -6.11
N LYS A 40 -15.40 29.80 -5.83
CA LYS A 40 -14.73 30.72 -4.93
C LYS A 40 -14.94 30.12 -3.53
N ASP A 41 -13.85 29.66 -2.94
CA ASP A 41 -13.75 29.03 -1.61
C ASP A 41 -14.29 27.59 -1.50
N GLY A 42 -13.47 26.63 -1.96
CA GLY A 42 -13.61 25.20 -1.69
C GLY A 42 -12.53 24.43 -2.45
N GLY A 43 -11.70 23.65 -1.74
CA GLY A 43 -10.46 23.04 -2.24
C GLY A 43 -10.55 22.47 -3.66
N GLY A 44 -10.04 23.22 -4.64
CA GLY A 44 -9.98 22.77 -6.02
C GLY A 44 -9.02 21.60 -6.17
N ALA A 45 -9.36 20.67 -7.08
CA ALA A 45 -8.46 19.59 -7.46
C ALA A 45 -7.08 20.14 -7.83
N LEU A 46 -6.03 19.51 -7.31
CA LEU A 46 -4.64 19.90 -7.59
C LEU A 46 -4.37 19.81 -9.09
N SER A 47 -3.56 20.73 -9.62
CA SER A 47 -3.10 20.64 -11.01
C SER A 47 -2.28 19.36 -11.19
N ALA A 48 -2.23 18.80 -12.40
CA ALA A 48 -1.46 17.58 -12.68
C ALA A 48 0.02 17.69 -12.25
N LYS A 49 0.64 18.87 -12.43
CA LYS A 49 2.00 19.14 -11.98
C LYS A 49 2.11 19.15 -10.45
N ALA A 50 1.13 19.71 -9.74
CA ALA A 50 1.11 19.71 -8.29
C ALA A 50 0.88 18.30 -7.73
N MET A 51 0.02 17.50 -8.37
CA MET A 51 -0.19 16.09 -8.04
C MET A 51 1.08 15.27 -8.22
N ALA A 52 1.78 15.40 -9.34
CA ALA A 52 3.04 14.67 -9.57
C ALA A 52 4.12 15.05 -8.55
N LYS A 53 4.19 16.33 -8.14
CA LYS A 53 5.10 16.78 -7.09
C LYS A 53 4.73 16.19 -5.72
N LEU A 54 3.45 16.19 -5.39
CA LEU A 54 2.95 15.60 -4.13
C LEU A 54 3.21 14.10 -4.10
N GLU A 55 2.93 13.42 -5.21
CA GLU A 55 3.19 11.99 -5.35
C GLU A 55 4.64 11.65 -5.14
N ASN A 56 5.57 12.37 -5.79
CA ASN A 56 6.99 12.11 -5.60
C ASN A 56 7.52 12.50 -4.20
N ALA A 57 6.77 13.31 -3.43
CA ALA A 57 7.10 13.60 -2.03
C ALA A 57 6.65 12.47 -1.08
N VAL A 58 5.53 11.81 -1.38
CA VAL A 58 4.97 10.71 -0.57
C VAL A 58 5.59 9.37 -0.95
N ILE A 59 5.70 9.13 -2.26
CA ILE A 59 6.14 7.86 -2.86
C ILE A 59 7.17 8.21 -3.94
N PRO A 60 8.42 8.52 -3.55
CA PRO A 60 9.48 8.82 -4.50
C PRO A 60 9.59 7.75 -5.59
N SER A 61 9.65 8.19 -6.85
CA SER A 61 9.74 7.28 -8.00
C SER A 61 10.98 6.38 -7.97
N LYS A 62 12.05 6.82 -7.31
CA LYS A 62 13.30 6.06 -7.14
C LYS A 62 13.31 5.10 -5.95
N GLY A 63 12.22 5.04 -5.20
CA GLY A 63 12.18 4.29 -3.94
C GLY A 63 12.77 5.04 -2.75
N VAL A 64 12.77 4.36 -1.60
CA VAL A 64 13.38 4.80 -0.34
C VAL A 64 14.24 3.69 0.22
N VAL A 65 15.49 4.01 0.56
CA VAL A 65 16.37 3.10 1.30
C VAL A 65 15.94 3.11 2.77
N LEU A 66 15.58 1.95 3.30
CA LEU A 66 15.22 1.76 4.71
C LEU A 66 16.49 1.53 5.53
N PRO A 67 16.59 2.04 6.77
CA PRO A 67 17.71 1.75 7.66
C PRO A 67 17.56 0.34 8.27
N ALA A 68 17.51 -0.68 7.41
CA ALA A 68 17.36 -2.09 7.77
C ALA A 68 18.17 -2.95 6.79
N VAL A 69 19.30 -3.46 7.25
CA VAL A 69 20.14 -4.41 6.48
C VAL A 69 19.49 -5.79 6.49
N TRP A 70 19.30 -6.39 5.32
CA TRP A 70 18.59 -7.66 5.19
C TRP A 70 19.46 -8.90 5.46
N GLY A 71 20.75 -8.87 5.09
CA GLY A 71 21.67 -9.98 5.31
C GLY A 71 21.22 -11.27 4.64
N ASP A 72 21.07 -12.33 5.42
CA ASP A 72 20.68 -13.67 4.99
C ASP A 72 19.29 -14.11 5.49
N ILE A 73 18.47 -13.17 6.00
CA ILE A 73 17.18 -13.49 6.64
C ILE A 73 16.24 -14.27 5.71
N GLY A 74 16.18 -13.90 4.42
CA GLY A 74 15.36 -14.64 3.45
C GLY A 74 15.78 -16.10 3.33
N LYS A 75 17.09 -16.36 3.32
CA LYS A 75 17.63 -17.72 3.31
C LYS A 75 17.25 -18.46 4.59
N GLN A 76 17.37 -17.82 5.75
CA GLN A 76 16.95 -18.43 7.03
C GLN A 76 15.46 -18.79 7.04
N LEU A 77 14.60 -17.92 6.49
CA LEU A 77 13.16 -18.17 6.37
C LEU A 77 12.82 -19.36 5.47
N ILE A 78 13.60 -19.58 4.41
CA ILE A 78 13.47 -20.78 3.56
C ILE A 78 13.99 -22.02 4.30
N ASP A 79 15.20 -21.93 4.87
CA ASP A 79 15.86 -23.06 5.52
C ASP A 79 15.05 -23.59 6.71
N ASN A 80 14.35 -22.71 7.43
CA ASN A 80 13.50 -23.08 8.57
C ASN A 80 12.04 -23.42 8.20
N GLY A 81 11.68 -23.35 6.91
CA GLY A 81 10.37 -23.70 6.38
C GLY A 81 9.27 -22.65 6.56
N THR A 82 9.57 -21.46 7.11
CA THR A 82 8.60 -20.36 7.18
C THR A 82 8.15 -19.94 5.77
N ILE A 83 9.08 -19.99 4.82
CA ILE A 83 8.82 -19.88 3.38
C ILE A 83 9.14 -21.23 2.73
N ASP A 84 8.18 -21.79 2.02
CA ASP A 84 8.40 -22.86 1.06
C ASP A 84 8.88 -22.26 -0.26
N GLN A 85 10.11 -22.61 -0.65
CA GLN A 85 10.75 -22.08 -1.84
C GLN A 85 9.90 -22.31 -3.11
N LYS A 86 9.26 -23.47 -3.25
CA LYS A 86 8.48 -23.77 -4.46
C LYS A 86 7.19 -22.96 -4.51
N LYS A 87 6.56 -22.73 -3.35
CA LYS A 87 5.35 -21.91 -3.28
C LYS A 87 5.62 -20.45 -3.60
N ILE A 88 6.74 -19.89 -3.12
CA ILE A 88 7.08 -18.50 -3.41
C ILE A 88 7.46 -18.29 -4.88
N GLU A 89 8.22 -19.22 -5.46
CA GLU A 89 8.53 -19.21 -6.90
C GLU A 89 7.24 -19.27 -7.72
N ALA A 90 6.35 -20.22 -7.43
CA ALA A 90 5.06 -20.34 -8.10
C ALA A 90 4.16 -19.11 -7.96
N LEU A 91 4.17 -18.44 -6.80
CA LEU A 91 3.41 -17.21 -6.57
C LEU A 91 3.86 -16.09 -7.51
N TYR A 92 5.17 -15.88 -7.64
CA TYR A 92 5.69 -14.77 -8.46
C TYR A 92 5.77 -15.09 -9.95
N ASP A 93 5.91 -16.36 -10.32
CA ASP A 93 5.79 -16.80 -11.73
C ASP A 93 4.39 -16.50 -12.30
N GLN A 94 3.34 -16.50 -11.47
CA GLN A 94 1.98 -16.12 -11.87
C GLN A 94 1.75 -14.61 -11.96
N ARG A 95 2.70 -13.80 -11.47
CA ARG A 95 2.68 -12.35 -11.52
C ARG A 95 3.59 -11.89 -12.68
N GLU A 96 4.51 -10.98 -12.41
CA GLU A 96 5.49 -10.47 -13.39
C GLU A 96 6.86 -11.16 -13.25
N GLY A 97 6.98 -12.16 -12.38
CA GLY A 97 8.24 -12.77 -11.99
C GLY A 97 8.99 -11.98 -10.92
N LEU A 98 10.12 -12.54 -10.48
CA LEU A 98 11.11 -11.83 -9.65
C LEU A 98 12.30 -11.44 -10.51
N ASP A 99 12.75 -10.19 -10.41
CA ASP A 99 14.05 -9.81 -10.94
C ASP A 99 15.19 -10.40 -10.08
N ASP A 100 16.43 -10.21 -10.53
CA ASP A 100 17.58 -10.80 -9.85
C ASP A 100 17.82 -10.19 -8.47
N GLU A 101 17.50 -8.91 -8.26
CA GLU A 101 17.62 -8.26 -6.94
C GLU A 101 16.61 -8.85 -5.95
N MET A 102 15.36 -9.04 -6.38
CA MET A 102 14.31 -9.65 -5.56
C MET A 102 14.62 -11.12 -5.26
N LYS A 103 15.17 -11.89 -6.20
CA LYS A 103 15.61 -13.27 -5.94
C LYS A 103 16.73 -13.33 -4.90
N GLN A 104 17.64 -12.35 -4.88
CA GLN A 104 18.69 -12.27 -3.86
C GLN A 104 18.12 -12.05 -2.47
N LEU A 105 17.00 -11.35 -2.32
CA LEU A 105 16.34 -11.21 -1.02
C LEU A 105 15.87 -12.55 -0.45
N PHE A 106 15.55 -13.54 -1.28
CA PHE A 106 15.15 -14.87 -0.81
C PHE A 106 16.32 -15.81 -0.56
N SER A 107 17.37 -15.77 -1.38
CA SER A 107 18.42 -16.82 -1.41
C SER A 107 19.83 -16.32 -1.06
N GLY A 108 20.07 -15.01 -1.17
CA GLY A 108 21.36 -14.40 -0.91
C GLY A 108 21.69 -14.31 0.58
N THR A 109 22.98 -14.21 0.90
CA THR A 109 23.50 -14.16 2.28
C THR A 109 24.12 -12.82 2.68
N GLY A 110 24.30 -11.91 1.72
CA GLY A 110 24.99 -10.63 1.90
C GLY A 110 24.16 -9.44 1.45
N ASN A 111 22.83 -9.52 1.59
CA ASN A 111 21.95 -8.44 1.15
C ASN A 111 22.17 -7.19 2.00
N GLY A 112 22.25 -6.04 1.32
CA GLY A 112 22.45 -4.73 1.96
C GLY A 112 21.18 -4.18 2.63
N ALA A 113 21.13 -2.85 2.76
CA ALA A 113 19.93 -2.15 3.20
C ALA A 113 18.75 -2.40 2.24
N LEU A 114 17.58 -2.67 2.80
CA LEU A 114 16.34 -2.81 2.02
C LEU A 114 16.03 -1.49 1.32
N THR A 115 15.64 -1.57 0.05
CA THR A 115 15.11 -0.42 -0.69
C THR A 115 13.69 -0.74 -1.10
N ILE A 116 12.72 0.06 -0.64
CA ILE A 116 11.32 -0.09 -1.06
C ILE A 116 11.03 0.78 -2.27
N THR A 117 10.46 0.18 -3.30
CA THR A 117 10.05 0.83 -4.56
C THR A 117 8.61 0.46 -4.86
N LYS A 118 8.01 1.08 -5.88
CA LYS A 118 6.67 0.67 -6.34
C LYS A 118 6.68 -0.77 -6.87
N ASP A 119 7.79 -1.20 -7.47
CA ASP A 119 7.91 -2.50 -8.15
C ASP A 119 8.10 -3.66 -7.17
N ASN A 120 8.71 -3.41 -6.00
CA ASN A 120 9.03 -4.45 -5.02
C ASN A 120 8.21 -4.38 -3.72
N ALA A 121 7.32 -3.40 -3.54
CA ALA A 121 6.59 -3.17 -2.30
C ALA A 121 5.86 -4.43 -1.79
N ASP A 122 5.23 -5.18 -2.70
CA ASP A 122 4.52 -6.42 -2.40
C ASP A 122 5.47 -7.58 -2.04
N VAL A 123 6.66 -7.62 -2.66
CA VAL A 123 7.69 -8.61 -2.33
C VAL A 123 8.22 -8.37 -0.92
N LEU A 124 8.56 -7.12 -0.62
CA LEU A 124 9.00 -6.73 0.72
C LEU A 124 7.91 -6.94 1.77
N LEU A 125 6.65 -6.68 1.45
CA LEU A 125 5.51 -6.98 2.32
C LEU A 125 5.51 -8.45 2.73
N ASN A 126 5.62 -9.37 1.76
CA ASN A 126 5.58 -10.80 2.03
C ASN A 126 6.81 -11.32 2.79
N LEU A 127 8.01 -10.82 2.46
CA LEU A 127 9.24 -11.17 3.18
C LEU A 127 9.20 -10.70 4.64
N LEU A 128 8.79 -9.45 4.85
CA LEU A 128 8.69 -8.88 6.19
C LEU A 128 7.52 -9.51 6.97
N TRP A 129 6.44 -9.92 6.30
CA TRP A 129 5.36 -10.68 6.91
C TRP A 129 5.88 -12.04 7.42
N ALA A 130 6.59 -12.79 6.58
CA ALA A 130 7.22 -14.05 6.97
C ALA A 130 8.14 -13.85 8.19
N LEU A 131 9.01 -12.83 8.15
CA LEU A 131 9.90 -12.47 9.25
C LEU A 131 9.12 -12.15 10.53
N GLY A 132 8.12 -11.27 10.43
CA GLY A 132 7.31 -10.84 11.57
C GLY A 132 6.57 -12.01 12.21
N LEU A 133 6.03 -12.93 11.40
CA LEU A 133 5.33 -14.12 11.87
C LEU A 133 6.28 -15.09 12.56
N ALA A 134 7.44 -15.36 11.96
CA ALA A 134 8.31 -16.45 12.39
C ALA A 134 9.29 -16.08 13.49
N ASN A 135 9.74 -14.82 13.53
CA ASN A 135 10.70 -14.40 14.53
C ASN A 135 10.07 -14.44 15.93
N LYS A 136 10.76 -15.05 16.88
CA LYS A 136 10.31 -15.14 18.26
C LYS A 136 10.19 -13.74 18.86
N ASN A 137 8.98 -13.37 19.28
CA ASN A 137 8.71 -12.06 19.85
C ASN A 137 7.64 -12.10 20.95
N ALA A 138 7.85 -11.34 22.03
CA ALA A 138 6.92 -11.26 23.15
C ALA A 138 5.55 -10.66 22.78
N ILE A 139 5.47 -9.80 21.76
CA ILE A 139 4.20 -9.25 21.24
C ILE A 139 3.31 -10.38 20.72
N LEU A 140 3.89 -11.40 20.07
CA LEU A 140 3.14 -12.52 19.52
C LEU A 140 2.74 -13.54 20.60
N GLU A 141 3.53 -13.67 21.66
CA GLU A 141 3.32 -14.65 22.72
C GLU A 141 2.45 -14.15 23.86
N ASN A 142 2.38 -12.82 24.07
CA ASN A 142 1.68 -12.20 25.20
C ASN A 142 0.77 -11.03 24.79
N GLY A 143 0.78 -10.65 23.51
CA GLY A 143 -0.01 -9.53 23.01
C GLY A 143 -1.42 -9.89 22.55
N PRO A 144 -2.09 -8.97 21.85
CA PRO A 144 -3.51 -9.07 21.51
C PRO A 144 -3.92 -10.34 20.74
N MET A 145 -3.04 -10.90 19.90
CA MET A 145 -3.37 -12.09 19.12
C MET A 145 -3.63 -13.35 19.97
N VAL A 146 -3.13 -13.40 21.20
CA VAL A 146 -3.37 -14.52 22.12
C VAL A 146 -4.24 -14.12 23.32
N ASP A 147 -4.70 -12.87 23.35
CA ASP A 147 -5.55 -12.38 24.41
C ASP A 147 -6.97 -12.94 24.26
N LYS A 148 -7.54 -13.44 25.37
CA LYS A 148 -8.90 -13.98 25.44
C LYS A 148 -9.95 -12.96 24.99
N GLN A 149 -9.72 -11.66 25.21
CA GLN A 149 -10.64 -10.61 24.77
C GLN A 149 -10.82 -10.58 23.25
N TYR A 150 -9.84 -11.08 22.50
CA TYR A 150 -9.85 -11.19 21.04
C TYR A 150 -9.97 -12.64 20.54
N GLY A 151 -10.41 -13.57 21.41
CA GLY A 151 -10.64 -14.97 21.08
C GLY A 151 -9.54 -15.93 21.53
N GLY A 152 -8.37 -15.44 21.96
CA GLY A 152 -7.32 -16.23 22.60
C GLY A 152 -6.63 -17.26 21.69
N ASP A 153 -6.72 -17.09 20.37
CA ASP A 153 -6.23 -18.06 19.40
C ASP A 153 -5.61 -17.34 18.20
N ALA A 154 -4.28 -17.23 18.23
CA ALA A 154 -3.52 -16.54 17.22
C ALA A 154 -3.71 -17.13 15.81
N SER A 155 -4.12 -18.41 15.67
CA SER A 155 -4.27 -19.05 14.37
C SER A 155 -5.41 -18.50 13.52
N LYS A 156 -6.36 -17.78 14.13
CA LYS A 156 -7.60 -17.29 13.49
C LYS A 156 -7.49 -15.94 12.81
N PHE A 157 -6.34 -15.27 12.90
CA PHE A 157 -6.14 -13.96 12.30
C PHE A 157 -5.64 -14.06 10.86
N ALA A 158 -5.85 -12.99 10.08
CA ALA A 158 -5.42 -12.96 8.68
C ALA A 158 -3.89 -13.07 8.53
N SER A 159 -3.12 -12.55 9.49
CA SER A 159 -1.66 -12.65 9.51
C SER A 159 -1.14 -14.08 9.67
N THR A 160 -1.91 -15.02 10.20
CA THR A 160 -1.51 -16.42 10.35
C THR A 160 -2.25 -17.31 9.36
N GLY A 161 -3.58 -17.22 9.34
CA GLY A 161 -4.44 -18.03 8.47
C GLY A 161 -4.29 -17.67 7.00
N GLY A 162 -3.90 -16.44 6.68
CA GLY A 162 -3.61 -16.00 5.32
C GLY A 162 -2.20 -16.37 4.83
N TRP A 163 -1.30 -16.83 5.70
CA TRP A 163 0.07 -17.19 5.30
C TRP A 163 0.11 -18.61 4.72
N THR A 164 -0.16 -18.77 3.43
CA THR A 164 -0.24 -20.09 2.78
C THR A 164 1.11 -20.63 2.30
N LEU A 165 2.16 -19.80 2.41
CA LEU A 165 3.47 -20.02 1.83
C LEU A 165 4.43 -20.83 2.72
N ALA A 166 4.03 -21.21 3.94
CA ALA A 166 4.88 -22.02 4.80
C ALA A 166 4.98 -23.49 4.34
N ALA A 167 6.07 -24.15 4.70
CA ALA A 167 6.19 -25.59 4.69
C ALA A 167 5.42 -26.17 5.90
N GLY A 168 4.21 -26.67 5.65
CA GLY A 168 3.30 -27.11 6.71
C GLY A 168 2.41 -25.98 7.22
N SER A 169 2.06 -26.01 8.51
CA SER A 169 1.18 -25.01 9.11
C SER A 169 1.95 -23.75 9.50
N PRO A 170 1.43 -22.53 9.25
CA PRO A 170 2.04 -21.28 9.71
C PRO A 170 2.25 -21.25 11.23
N MET A 171 1.37 -21.91 11.98
CA MET A 171 1.48 -22.01 13.44
C MET A 171 2.68 -22.84 13.91
N ASN A 172 3.29 -23.64 13.03
CA ASN A 172 4.57 -24.31 13.33
C ASN A 172 5.73 -23.31 13.36
N HIS A 173 5.57 -22.12 12.77
CA HIS A 173 6.60 -21.08 12.69
C HIS A 173 6.27 -19.86 13.54
N TYR A 174 4.99 -19.62 13.86
CA TYR A 174 4.53 -18.48 14.66
C TYR A 174 5.34 -18.28 15.96
N SER A 175 6.12 -17.20 16.01
CA SER A 175 7.00 -16.82 17.13
C SER A 175 7.95 -17.94 17.58
N LYS A 176 8.52 -18.72 16.63
CA LYS A 176 9.36 -19.89 16.96
C LYS A 176 10.84 -19.69 16.75
N HIS A 177 11.24 -18.90 15.76
CA HIS A 177 12.61 -18.88 15.26
C HIS A 177 13.36 -17.66 15.83
N ALA A 178 14.58 -17.86 16.31
CA ALA A 178 15.40 -16.77 16.85
C ALA A 178 16.34 -16.20 15.76
N MET A 179 15.78 -15.79 14.62
CA MET A 179 16.56 -15.18 13.52
C MET A 179 17.11 -13.82 13.94
N ILE A 180 16.31 -13.08 14.71
CA ILE A 180 16.66 -11.79 15.30
C ILE A 180 16.42 -11.86 16.81
N ALA A 181 17.48 -11.63 17.58
CA ALA A 181 17.39 -11.50 19.04
C ALA A 181 17.38 -10.01 19.43
N LEU A 182 16.38 -9.60 20.20
CA LEU A 182 16.29 -8.25 20.75
C LEU A 182 16.73 -8.24 22.21
N THR A 183 17.51 -7.24 22.58
CA THR A 183 17.73 -6.87 23.99
C THR A 183 16.41 -6.37 24.61
N PRO A 184 16.28 -6.38 25.95
CA PRO A 184 15.09 -5.84 26.62
C PRO A 184 14.76 -4.41 26.20
N GLU A 185 15.77 -3.55 26.02
CA GLU A 185 15.61 -2.17 25.60
C GLU A 185 15.10 -2.07 24.15
N GLN A 186 15.64 -2.88 23.24
CA GLN A 186 15.18 -2.95 21.86
C GLN A 186 13.74 -3.49 21.77
N GLN A 187 13.40 -4.51 22.55
CA GLN A 187 12.04 -5.05 22.60
C GLN A 187 11.05 -4.00 23.13
N ALA A 188 11.41 -3.28 24.21
CA ALA A 188 10.58 -2.20 24.76
C ALA A 188 10.35 -1.08 23.72
N LEU A 189 11.37 -0.74 22.93
CA LEU A 189 11.25 0.22 21.83
C LEU A 189 10.27 -0.26 20.75
N VAL A 190 10.38 -1.52 20.31
CA VAL A 190 9.45 -2.12 19.33
C VAL A 190 8.01 -2.11 19.86
N GLU A 191 7.80 -2.44 21.14
CA GLU A 191 6.47 -2.40 21.76
C GLU A 191 5.90 -0.99 21.86
N GLN A 192 6.72 0.00 22.23
CA GLN A 192 6.29 1.39 22.29
C GLN A 192 5.89 1.90 20.91
N ILE A 193 6.73 1.67 19.89
CA ILE A 193 6.51 2.19 18.54
C ILE A 193 5.32 1.52 17.88
N SER A 194 5.23 0.18 17.96
CA SER A 194 4.17 -0.59 17.31
C SER A 194 2.77 -0.23 17.81
N LYS A 195 2.62 0.26 19.05
CA LYS A 195 1.35 0.77 19.58
C LYS A 195 0.86 2.05 18.90
N ASN A 196 1.75 2.79 18.23
CA ASN A 196 1.47 4.09 17.64
C ASN A 196 1.37 4.07 16.11
N ILE A 197 1.61 2.92 15.47
CA ILE A 197 1.56 2.78 14.01
C ILE A 197 0.27 2.07 13.63
N TYR A 198 -0.52 2.70 12.77
CA TYR A 198 -1.80 2.20 12.27
C TYR A 198 -1.76 1.98 10.76
N ARG A 199 -2.81 1.32 10.26
CA ARG A 199 -3.00 0.98 8.85
C ARG A 199 -4.46 1.23 8.45
N PRO A 200 -4.72 1.74 7.23
CA PRO A 200 -6.01 2.36 6.88
C PRO A 200 -7.15 1.36 6.68
N CYS A 201 -6.89 0.06 6.84
CA CYS A 201 -7.87 -1.00 6.66
C CYS A 201 -8.61 -1.40 7.95
N CYS A 202 -8.10 -1.04 9.15
CA CYS A 202 -8.71 -1.43 10.42
C CYS A 202 -8.39 -0.45 11.56
N GLY A 203 -8.95 -0.69 12.76
CA GLY A 203 -8.71 0.14 13.95
C GLY A 203 -7.51 -0.29 14.81
N ASN A 204 -6.80 -1.35 14.41
CA ASN A 204 -5.73 -1.96 15.19
C ASN A 204 -4.37 -1.33 14.85
N SER A 205 -3.54 -1.11 15.87
CA SER A 205 -2.14 -0.73 15.68
C SER A 205 -1.27 -1.94 15.31
N VAL A 206 0.00 -1.74 14.97
CA VAL A 206 0.96 -2.81 14.67
C VAL A 206 1.21 -3.71 15.89
N TYR A 207 1.02 -3.20 17.11
CA TYR A 207 1.05 -4.01 18.33
C TYR A 207 -0.01 -5.13 18.33
N PHE A 208 -1.07 -4.98 17.53
CA PHE A 208 -1.98 -6.07 17.16
C PHE A 208 -1.74 -6.44 15.69
N PRO A 209 -0.80 -7.35 15.40
CA PRO A 209 -0.42 -7.69 14.03
C PRO A 209 -1.39 -8.73 13.42
N ASP A 210 -2.69 -8.45 13.40
CA ASP A 210 -3.74 -9.39 12.95
C ASP A 210 -3.89 -9.53 11.43
N CYS A 211 -3.16 -8.74 10.63
CA CYS A 211 -3.10 -8.89 9.18
C CYS A 211 -1.66 -8.87 8.66
N ASN A 212 -1.48 -9.23 7.38
CA ASN A 212 -0.19 -9.23 6.70
C ASN A 212 0.60 -7.92 6.87
N HIS A 213 -0.05 -6.76 6.71
CA HIS A 213 0.60 -5.45 6.87
C HIS A 213 1.05 -5.17 8.31
N GLY A 214 0.22 -5.52 9.29
CA GLY A 214 0.59 -5.38 10.70
C GLY A 214 1.77 -6.29 11.05
N MET A 215 1.74 -7.53 10.59
CA MET A 215 2.81 -8.50 10.81
C MET A 215 4.11 -8.11 10.08
N ALA A 216 4.01 -7.63 8.84
CA ALA A 216 5.16 -7.14 8.08
C ALA A 216 5.81 -5.92 8.73
N MET A 217 5.01 -4.95 9.17
CA MET A 217 5.53 -3.80 9.90
C MET A 217 6.21 -4.24 11.20
N LEU A 218 5.64 -5.20 11.93
CA LEU A 218 6.29 -5.77 13.10
C LEU A 218 7.64 -6.44 12.75
N GLY A 219 7.74 -7.15 11.63
CA GLY A 219 9.00 -7.71 11.13
C GLY A 219 10.06 -6.64 10.85
N LEU A 220 9.67 -5.54 10.18
CA LEU A 220 10.55 -4.41 9.91
C LEU A 220 11.06 -3.75 11.20
N LEU A 221 10.17 -3.48 12.16
CA LEU A 221 10.54 -2.84 13.43
C LEU A 221 11.49 -3.71 14.24
N GLN A 222 11.29 -5.03 14.27
CA GLN A 222 12.22 -5.96 14.92
C GLN A 222 13.62 -5.90 14.29
N LEU A 223 13.69 -5.95 12.95
CA LEU A 223 14.96 -5.86 12.23
C LEU A 223 15.71 -4.55 12.51
N MET A 224 15.02 -3.42 12.40
CA MET A 224 15.59 -2.11 12.68
C MET A 224 16.08 -1.98 14.13
N ALA A 225 15.26 -2.41 15.09
CA ALA A 225 15.62 -2.31 16.50
C ALA A 225 16.87 -3.15 16.81
N SER A 226 16.98 -4.37 16.27
CA SER A 226 18.16 -5.23 16.43
C SER A 226 19.45 -4.58 15.93
N GLN A 227 19.34 -3.67 14.96
CA GLN A 227 20.46 -2.95 14.34
C GLN A 227 20.74 -1.59 15.02
N GLY A 228 20.05 -1.30 16.12
CA GLY A 228 20.27 -0.09 16.92
C GLY A 228 19.69 1.19 16.30
N VAL A 229 18.73 1.05 15.37
CA VAL A 229 18.05 2.22 14.79
C VAL A 229 17.21 2.93 15.86
N ASN A 230 17.25 4.26 15.88
CA ASN A 230 16.54 5.08 16.86
C ASN A 230 15.03 5.20 16.54
N GLU A 231 14.25 5.67 17.52
CA GLU A 231 12.79 5.82 17.41
C GLU A 231 12.35 6.68 16.21
N THR A 232 13.03 7.80 15.97
CA THR A 232 12.69 8.73 14.89
C THR A 232 12.83 8.05 13.54
N ASP A 233 13.97 7.41 13.27
CA ASP A 233 14.23 6.73 12.00
C ASP A 233 13.33 5.50 11.80
N MET A 234 12.91 4.84 12.88
CA MET A 234 11.91 3.76 12.82
C MET A 234 10.53 4.28 12.38
N TYR A 235 10.10 5.45 12.85
CA TYR A 235 8.84 6.04 12.36
C TYR A 235 8.95 6.49 10.90
N GLU A 236 10.06 7.10 10.49
CA GLU A 236 10.26 7.52 9.10
C GLU A 236 10.27 6.31 8.14
N ALA A 237 10.95 5.23 8.52
CA ALA A 237 10.96 3.99 7.75
C ALA A 237 9.56 3.35 7.69
N ALA A 238 8.81 3.35 8.80
CA ALA A 238 7.44 2.87 8.83
C ALA A 238 6.50 3.71 7.97
N LEU A 239 6.68 5.04 7.95
CA LEU A 239 5.91 5.94 7.08
C LEU A 239 6.22 5.66 5.61
N ALA A 240 7.49 5.48 5.25
CA ALA A 240 7.88 5.08 3.91
C ALA A 240 7.21 3.74 3.53
N ALA A 241 7.39 2.69 4.34
CA ALA A 241 6.81 1.38 4.08
C ALA A 241 5.29 1.43 3.87
N ASN A 242 4.55 2.05 4.80
CA ASN A 242 3.10 2.21 4.65
C ASN A 242 2.71 3.08 3.44
N SER A 243 3.50 4.08 3.06
CA SER A 243 3.22 4.91 1.88
C SER A 243 3.30 4.11 0.58
N TYR A 244 4.22 3.15 0.47
CA TYR A 244 4.28 2.23 -0.67
C TYR A 244 3.23 1.12 -0.60
N TRP A 245 2.86 0.65 0.59
CA TRP A 245 1.82 -0.39 0.76
C TRP A 245 0.39 0.16 0.61
N PHE A 246 0.17 1.44 0.93
CA PHE A 246 -1.14 2.10 0.86
C PHE A 246 -1.06 3.44 0.09
N PRO A 247 -0.66 3.42 -1.19
CA PRO A 247 -0.33 4.63 -1.93
C PRO A 247 -1.47 5.65 -1.93
N ASP A 248 -2.68 5.23 -2.27
CA ASP A 248 -3.87 6.09 -2.30
C ASP A 248 -4.16 6.75 -0.95
N THR A 249 -3.95 6.02 0.15
CA THR A 249 -4.13 6.54 1.50
C THR A 249 -3.17 7.68 1.76
N TYR A 250 -1.87 7.44 1.59
CA TYR A 250 -0.86 8.44 1.97
C TYR A 250 -0.86 9.63 1.01
N LEU A 251 -1.21 9.44 -0.27
CA LEU A 251 -1.45 10.54 -1.20
C LEU A 251 -2.67 11.39 -0.80
N THR A 252 -3.76 10.75 -0.37
CA THR A 252 -4.95 11.44 0.13
C THR A 252 -4.67 12.20 1.43
N LEU A 253 -3.90 11.62 2.36
CA LEU A 253 -3.43 12.30 3.57
C LEU A 253 -2.55 13.51 3.21
N ALA A 254 -1.62 13.36 2.29
CA ALA A 254 -0.76 14.45 1.84
C ALA A 254 -1.57 15.59 1.19
N GLN A 255 -2.61 15.25 0.41
CA GLN A 255 -3.54 16.25 -0.13
C GLN A 255 -4.29 16.97 1.00
N TYR A 256 -4.77 16.23 2.01
CA TYR A 256 -5.41 16.81 3.19
C TYR A 256 -4.52 17.83 3.90
N PHE A 257 -3.29 17.48 4.24
CA PHE A 257 -2.36 18.39 4.88
C PHE A 257 -2.00 19.60 3.99
N ASN A 258 -1.91 19.39 2.68
CA ASN A 258 -1.72 20.48 1.73
C ASN A 258 -2.90 21.47 1.74
N THR A 259 -4.15 21.02 1.94
CA THR A 259 -5.30 21.95 2.13
C THR A 259 -5.17 22.78 3.41
N LYS A 260 -4.44 22.27 4.41
CA LYS A 260 -4.09 22.98 5.65
C LYS A 260 -2.80 23.79 5.53
N LYS A 261 -2.20 23.88 4.33
CA LYS A 261 -0.94 24.56 4.04
C LYS A 261 0.27 23.97 4.79
N ILE A 262 0.22 22.68 5.11
CA ILE A 262 1.33 21.94 5.72
C ILE A 262 1.94 21.05 4.63
N ALA A 263 3.24 21.21 4.39
CA ALA A 263 3.97 20.39 3.42
C ALA A 263 4.22 18.97 3.97
N TRP A 264 4.23 17.97 3.09
CA TRP A 264 4.38 16.56 3.49
C TRP A 264 5.63 16.29 4.33
N ASP A 265 6.76 16.87 3.94
CA ASP A 265 8.07 16.76 4.60
C ASP A 265 8.17 17.54 5.93
N LYS A 266 7.08 18.15 6.39
CA LYS A 266 7.02 18.92 7.66
C LYS A 266 6.10 18.27 8.69
N ILE A 267 5.45 17.16 8.35
CA ILE A 267 4.57 16.44 9.28
C ILE A 267 5.39 15.33 9.92
N GLY A 268 5.30 15.17 11.24
CA GLY A 268 6.03 14.09 11.91
C GLY A 268 5.48 12.72 11.52
N ALA A 269 6.35 11.76 11.19
CA ALA A 269 5.91 10.42 10.80
C ALA A 269 5.02 9.73 11.85
N LYS A 270 5.35 9.89 13.15
CA LYS A 270 4.52 9.40 14.27
C LYS A 270 3.10 9.96 14.26
N GLU A 271 2.92 11.21 13.86
CA GLU A 271 1.59 11.83 13.76
C GLU A 271 0.80 11.20 12.62
N VAL A 272 1.36 11.16 11.41
CA VAL A 272 0.69 10.60 10.22
C VAL A 272 0.34 9.13 10.41
N LEU A 273 1.24 8.34 11.00
CA LEU A 273 1.04 6.92 11.28
C LEU A 273 0.02 6.66 12.40
N GLY A 274 -0.34 7.68 13.18
CA GLY A 274 -1.22 7.57 14.33
C GLY A 274 -2.68 7.28 13.97
N ALA A 275 -3.47 6.96 14.99
CA ALA A 275 -4.87 6.55 14.85
C ALA A 275 -5.75 7.58 14.12
N ASN A 276 -5.49 8.88 14.30
CA ASN A 276 -6.31 9.95 13.72
C ASN A 276 -6.21 10.04 12.20
N PHE A 277 -5.13 9.52 11.60
CA PHE A 277 -4.86 9.65 10.18
C PHE A 277 -4.77 8.28 9.48
N SER A 278 -4.04 7.34 10.08
CA SER A 278 -3.76 6.04 9.45
C SER A 278 -4.64 4.90 9.95
N SER A 279 -5.50 5.05 10.97
CA SER A 279 -6.50 4.00 11.26
C SER A 279 -7.63 4.02 10.25
N GLY A 280 -8.38 2.92 10.12
CA GLY A 280 -9.55 2.85 9.25
C GLY A 280 -10.59 3.93 9.54
N ALA A 281 -10.87 4.21 10.81
CA ALA A 281 -11.81 5.27 11.20
C ALA A 281 -11.24 6.67 10.97
N GLY A 282 -9.98 6.90 11.36
CA GLY A 282 -9.29 8.18 11.16
C GLY A 282 -9.19 8.54 9.68
N PHE A 283 -8.71 7.61 8.86
CA PHE A 283 -8.61 7.81 7.42
C PHE A 283 -10.00 8.01 6.77
N ALA A 284 -11.03 7.29 7.22
CA ALA A 284 -12.38 7.50 6.72
C ALA A 284 -12.90 8.93 6.99
N GLU A 285 -12.51 9.55 8.11
CA GLU A 285 -12.86 10.94 8.41
C GLU A 285 -12.11 11.93 7.53
N ILE A 286 -10.83 11.67 7.22
CA ILE A 286 -10.06 12.51 6.30
C ILE A 286 -10.63 12.44 4.87
N LYS A 287 -11.02 11.26 4.39
CA LYS A 287 -11.63 11.08 3.06
C LYS A 287 -12.92 11.87 2.85
N LYS A 288 -13.62 12.29 3.91
CA LYS A 288 -14.81 13.16 3.78
C LYS A 288 -14.44 14.62 3.55
N GLN A 289 -13.20 15.02 3.85
CA GLN A 289 -12.73 16.39 3.82
C GLN A 289 -11.95 16.73 2.55
N VAL A 290 -11.48 15.72 1.81
CA VAL A 290 -10.77 15.89 0.54
C VAL A 290 -11.23 14.86 -0.49
N ALA A 291 -11.20 15.23 -1.76
CA ALA A 291 -11.41 14.27 -2.85
C ALA A 291 -10.31 13.19 -2.78
N PRO A 292 -10.66 11.88 -2.76
CA PRO A 292 -9.67 10.81 -2.72
C PRO A 292 -8.74 10.85 -3.93
N VAL A 293 -7.45 10.60 -3.70
CA VAL A 293 -6.50 10.32 -4.78
C VAL A 293 -6.62 8.83 -5.10
N GLN A 294 -6.89 8.51 -6.36
CA GLN A 294 -6.85 7.14 -6.87
C GLN A 294 -5.68 7.02 -7.84
N GLN A 295 -4.72 6.15 -7.54
CA GLN A 295 -3.75 5.68 -8.51
C GLN A 295 -4.38 4.53 -9.32
N ASN A 296 -4.03 4.43 -10.60
CA ASN A 296 -4.40 3.27 -11.44
C ASN A 296 -3.58 2.00 -11.11
N ASN A 297 -2.79 2.02 -10.02
CA ASN A 297 -1.94 0.91 -9.63
C ASN A 297 -2.51 0.28 -8.37
N GLY A 298 -2.92 -0.98 -8.48
CA GLY A 298 -3.60 -1.73 -7.43
C GLY A 298 -2.84 -1.71 -6.11
N GLY A 299 -3.51 -1.32 -5.04
CA GLY A 299 -3.02 -1.58 -3.69
C GLY A 299 -2.80 -3.07 -3.51
N GLY A 300 -1.61 -3.45 -3.04
CA GLY A 300 -1.19 -4.83 -2.85
C GLY A 300 -2.29 -5.67 -2.21
N GLY A 301 -2.76 -6.69 -2.94
CA GLY A 301 -3.80 -7.57 -2.45
C GLY A 301 -3.36 -8.25 -1.15
N CYS A 302 -4.31 -8.44 -0.22
CA CYS A 302 -4.03 -9.01 1.10
C CYS A 302 -3.66 -10.51 1.11
N GLY A 303 -3.42 -11.13 -0.05
CA GLY A 303 -3.32 -12.57 -0.20
C GLY A 303 -1.99 -13.03 -0.80
N VAL A 304 -1.57 -14.21 -0.34
CA VAL A 304 -0.50 -15.04 -0.91
C VAL A 304 -1.01 -16.44 -1.20
#